data_AF-A0A5D2N264-F1
#
_entry.id   AF-A0A5D2N264-F1
#
_cell.length_a   1.000
_cell.length_b   1.000
_cell.length_c   1.000
_cell.angle_alpha   90.00
_cell.angle_beta   90.00
_cell.angle_gamma   90.00
#
_symmetry.space_group_name_H-M   'P 1'
#
loop_
_entity.id
_entity.type
_entity.pdbx_description
1 polymer ?
#
loop_
_entity_poly.entity_id
_entity_poly.type
_entity_poly.pdbx_seq_one_letter_code
_entity_poly.pdbx_strand_id
1 'polypeptide(L)'
;MAAAVISSLSKSFGQIPPSAIPPMLDCILTSTAVSSSSLFSSILDDLPDLIESGNRDGKLDSDRRNSIASMIGALCHLLTKANIGREELQSFLWKGFIPLMKMGHDFDQELLNQIADSFFDVVQSIHAWEVLEENLVPFSLRSIGLSAGIIQNGDLQGTGLDRSSLFYVSSDLIEKLIENLHVGKDCKLFISGYFPLPLSCHVLSITLDAALRNFQAAPLTGSVSEKLSSVKSFTANLLWNLCNVTERLLLQGSESRSCTIGFLLPVIFKAFVSQSSFEISVHREIHIMSRNLFFMRVWKCCRKLFSLGSLERRDAYRILSLYLSYFSCGGTFQNANMSDGAEEFDIRSEKDLWNEIKRGLVDEEGLVRKQSLHILKTLLCMDSGNQHHSDISEKKAQGKHSVPHGVTKRELWAYKEAKSLGVGKICNAVDSGMNSQQQWEAFVLLFEMLEELMRKA
;
A
#
# COMPACT_ATOMS: atom_id res chain seq x y z
N MET A 1 -11.10 28.05 36.29
CA MET A 1 -10.88 28.80 35.04
C MET A 1 -10.44 27.89 33.90
N ALA A 2 -9.36 27.09 34.06
CA ALA A 2 -8.90 26.12 33.05
C ALA A 2 -10.01 25.15 32.56
N ALA A 3 -10.76 24.51 33.45
CA ALA A 3 -11.84 23.59 33.06
C ALA A 3 -12.99 24.26 32.27
N ALA A 4 -13.29 25.54 32.54
CA ALA A 4 -14.30 26.29 31.80
C ALA A 4 -13.81 26.69 30.40
N VAL A 5 -12.52 27.01 30.26
CA VAL A 5 -11.87 27.26 28.97
C VAL A 5 -11.87 25.99 28.12
N ILE A 6 -11.47 24.87 28.71
CA ILE A 6 -11.38 23.56 28.03
C ILE A 6 -12.74 23.07 27.52
N SER A 7 -13.78 23.11 28.37
CA SER A 7 -15.15 22.73 27.97
C SER A 7 -15.78 23.66 26.93
N SER A 8 -15.41 24.95 26.94
CA SER A 8 -15.86 25.91 25.91
C SER A 8 -15.15 25.67 24.58
N LEU A 9 -13.86 25.31 24.63
CA LEU A 9 -13.02 25.04 23.46
C LEU A 9 -13.48 23.80 22.71
N SER A 10 -13.73 22.70 23.44
CA SER A 10 -14.25 21.43 22.91
C SER A 10 -15.54 21.65 22.10
N LYS A 11 -16.46 22.47 22.62
CA LYS A 11 -17.70 22.84 21.93
C LYS A 11 -17.51 23.78 20.73
N SER A 12 -16.42 24.55 20.71
CA SER A 12 -16.15 25.55 19.66
C SER A 12 -15.46 24.95 18.43
N PHE A 13 -14.80 23.79 18.56
CA PHE A 13 -14.09 23.16 17.43
C PHE A 13 -14.98 22.80 16.24
N GLY A 14 -16.27 22.58 16.46
CA GLY A 14 -17.25 22.37 15.38
C GLY A 14 -17.63 23.64 14.61
N GLN A 15 -17.31 24.82 15.14
CA GLN A 15 -17.67 26.12 14.57
C GLN A 15 -16.51 26.81 13.85
N ILE A 16 -15.31 26.20 13.89
CA ILE A 16 -14.06 26.78 13.42
C ILE A 16 -13.50 25.88 12.31
N PRO A 17 -13.03 26.44 11.18
CA PRO A 17 -12.40 25.64 10.14
C PRO A 17 -11.12 24.97 10.68
N PRO A 18 -10.82 23.72 10.31
CA PRO A 18 -9.67 22.97 10.83
C PRO A 18 -8.34 23.73 10.70
N SER A 19 -8.17 24.53 9.64
CA SER A 19 -6.96 25.33 9.39
C SER A 19 -6.72 26.46 10.40
N ALA A 20 -7.76 26.94 11.09
CA ALA A 20 -7.66 28.02 12.08
C ALA A 20 -7.37 27.51 13.50
N ILE A 21 -7.34 26.20 13.71
CA ILE A 21 -7.18 25.58 15.03
C ILE A 21 -5.77 25.72 15.58
N PRO A 22 -4.69 25.41 14.83
CA PRO A 22 -3.33 25.60 15.32
C PRO A 22 -3.03 27.03 15.83
N PRO A 23 -3.32 28.12 15.07
CA PRO A 23 -3.06 29.47 15.56
C PRO A 23 -3.97 29.86 16.74
N MET A 24 -5.22 29.38 16.77
CA MET A 24 -6.10 29.62 17.93
C MET A 24 -5.55 28.97 19.19
N LEU A 25 -5.13 27.70 19.11
CA LEU A 25 -4.52 27.00 20.24
C LEU A 25 -3.24 27.68 20.71
N ASP A 26 -2.43 28.19 19.79
CA ASP A 26 -1.23 28.94 20.12
C ASP A 26 -1.56 30.19 20.93
N CYS A 27 -2.54 30.98 20.50
CA CYS A 27 -2.99 32.16 21.23
C CYS A 27 -3.55 31.80 22.62
N ILE A 28 -4.25 30.67 22.75
CA ILE A 28 -4.84 30.24 24.03
C ILE A 28 -3.74 29.77 24.99
N LEU A 29 -2.80 28.97 24.51
CA LEU A 29 -1.66 28.51 25.32
C LEU A 29 -0.77 29.68 25.77
N THR A 30 -0.64 30.75 24.97
CA THR A 30 0.12 31.95 25.37
C THR A 30 -0.67 32.88 26.29
N SER A 31 -1.99 32.96 26.12
CA SER A 31 -2.84 33.92 26.86
C SER A 31 -3.45 33.34 28.13
N THR A 32 -3.40 32.03 28.31
CA THR A 32 -3.95 31.32 29.47
C THR A 32 -2.86 30.51 30.18
N ALA A 33 -2.98 30.32 31.49
CA ALA A 33 -2.07 29.46 32.25
C ALA A 33 -2.37 27.95 32.12
N VAL A 34 -3.01 27.53 31.03
CA VAL A 34 -3.38 26.13 30.78
C VAL A 34 -2.18 25.39 30.20
N SER A 35 -1.83 24.22 30.76
CA SER A 35 -0.75 23.40 30.19
C SER A 35 -1.24 22.65 28.95
N SER A 36 -0.38 22.53 27.94
CA SER A 36 -0.69 21.79 26.71
C SER A 36 -1.07 20.33 26.98
N SER A 37 -0.45 19.69 27.97
CA SER A 37 -0.77 18.31 28.38
C SER A 37 -2.17 18.19 28.97
N SER A 38 -2.59 19.14 29.82
CA SER A 38 -3.93 19.14 30.41
C SER A 38 -5.02 19.43 29.36
N LEU A 39 -4.70 20.27 28.38
CA LEU A 39 -5.57 20.55 27.25
C LEU A 39 -5.71 19.31 26.36
N PHE A 40 -4.58 18.67 26.05
CA PHE A 40 -4.54 17.44 25.26
C PHE A 40 -5.33 16.31 25.91
N SER A 41 -5.10 16.02 27.19
CA SER A 41 -5.80 14.93 27.89
C SER A 41 -7.30 15.16 27.90
N SER A 42 -7.75 16.39 28.15
CA SER A 42 -9.20 16.67 28.18
C SER A 42 -9.85 16.59 26.80
N ILE A 43 -9.18 17.08 25.75
CA ILE A 43 -9.70 16.94 24.37
C ILE A 43 -9.76 15.46 23.98
N LEU A 44 -8.75 14.67 24.38
CA LEU A 44 -8.69 13.25 24.10
C LEU A 44 -9.77 12.47 24.87
N ASP A 45 -10.10 12.88 26.09
CA ASP A 45 -11.16 12.25 26.89
C ASP A 45 -12.57 12.61 26.39
N ASP A 46 -12.76 13.78 25.74
CA ASP A 46 -14.03 14.18 25.11
C ASP A 46 -14.27 13.50 23.73
N LEU A 47 -13.19 13.05 23.07
CA LEU A 47 -13.24 12.50 21.72
C LEU A 47 -14.14 11.24 21.59
N PRO A 48 -14.07 10.24 22.48
CA PRO A 48 -14.93 9.07 22.43
C PRO A 48 -16.43 9.38 22.53
N ASP A 49 -16.83 10.38 23.31
CA ASP A 49 -18.24 10.79 23.42
C ASP A 49 -18.75 11.39 22.10
N LEU A 50 -17.89 12.13 21.40
CA LEU A 50 -18.22 12.66 20.07
C LEU A 50 -18.35 11.55 19.02
N ILE A 51 -17.49 10.53 19.13
CA ILE A 51 -17.52 9.31 18.32
C ILE A 51 -18.81 8.51 18.60
N GLU A 52 -19.13 8.22 19.86
CA GLU A 52 -20.27 7.36 20.23
C GLU A 52 -21.62 8.02 19.94
N SER A 53 -21.75 9.32 20.18
CA SER A 53 -23.00 10.06 19.92
C SER A 53 -23.40 10.09 18.44
N GLY A 54 -22.51 9.74 17.51
CA GLY A 54 -22.80 9.61 16.07
C GLY A 54 -23.48 8.30 15.68
N ASN A 55 -23.28 7.22 16.47
CA ASN A 55 -23.81 5.89 16.15
C ASN A 55 -25.32 5.74 16.42
N ARG A 56 -25.94 6.66 17.17
CA ARG A 56 -27.36 6.57 17.54
C ARG A 56 -28.34 7.14 16.49
N ASP A 57 -27.88 8.05 15.62
CA ASP A 57 -28.76 8.80 14.70
C ASP A 57 -28.67 8.38 13.23
N GLY A 58 -27.74 7.48 12.86
CA GLY A 58 -27.43 7.15 11.48
C GLY A 58 -26.60 8.23 10.77
N LYS A 59 -25.63 7.80 9.95
CA LYS A 59 -24.65 8.56 9.14
C LYS A 59 -24.23 9.95 9.69
N LEU A 60 -22.96 10.08 10.06
CA LEU A 60 -22.37 11.33 10.54
C LEU A 60 -22.62 12.52 9.59
N ASP A 61 -23.30 13.56 10.09
CA ASP A 61 -23.45 14.83 9.39
C ASP A 61 -22.08 15.50 9.14
N SER A 62 -22.01 16.29 8.08
CA SER A 62 -20.87 17.11 7.68
C SER A 62 -20.30 17.95 8.82
N ASP A 63 -21.14 18.58 9.64
CA ASP A 63 -20.70 19.40 10.79
C ASP A 63 -19.97 18.57 11.85
N ARG A 64 -20.41 17.33 12.09
CA ARG A 64 -19.73 16.41 13.03
C ARG A 64 -18.41 15.91 12.47
N ARG A 65 -18.36 15.59 11.17
CA ARG A 65 -17.11 15.20 10.49
C ARG A 65 -16.07 16.32 10.57
N ASN A 66 -16.49 17.57 10.37
CA ASN A 66 -15.63 18.74 10.53
C ASN A 66 -15.18 18.90 11.99
N SER A 67 -16.08 18.73 12.96
CA SER A 67 -15.75 18.79 14.40
C SER A 67 -14.69 17.75 14.79
N ILE A 68 -14.80 16.52 14.28
CA ILE A 68 -13.84 15.44 14.51
C ILE A 68 -12.48 15.77 13.86
N ALA A 69 -12.47 16.19 12.60
CA ALA A 69 -11.26 16.61 11.90
C ALA A 69 -10.54 17.76 12.63
N SER A 70 -11.32 18.74 13.08
CA SER A 70 -10.87 19.88 13.88
C SER A 70 -10.22 19.45 15.20
N MET A 71 -10.86 18.52 15.92
CA MET A 71 -10.34 17.99 17.19
C MET A 71 -9.08 17.14 16.99
N ILE A 72 -9.00 16.36 15.92
CA ILE A 72 -7.79 15.62 15.55
C ILE A 72 -6.65 16.58 15.22
N GLY A 73 -6.92 17.62 14.43
CA GLY A 73 -5.94 18.67 14.14
C GLY A 73 -5.43 19.36 15.41
N ALA A 74 -6.32 19.60 16.38
CA ALA A 74 -5.93 20.11 17.69
C ALA A 74 -5.01 19.15 18.45
N LEU A 75 -5.38 17.86 18.56
CA LEU A 75 -4.58 16.84 19.24
C LEU A 75 -3.20 16.69 18.59
N CYS A 76 -3.14 16.65 17.26
CA CYS A 76 -1.89 16.57 16.51
C CYS A 76 -0.99 17.79 16.77
N HIS A 77 -1.55 19.00 16.70
CA HIS A 77 -0.79 20.23 16.97
C HIS A 77 -0.23 20.27 18.40
N LEU A 78 -1.02 19.87 19.38
CA LEU A 78 -0.60 19.82 20.78
C LEU A 78 0.54 18.82 20.99
N LEU A 79 0.45 17.63 20.39
CA LEU A 79 1.50 16.60 20.45
C LEU A 79 2.84 17.12 19.91
N THR A 80 2.83 17.79 18.76
CA THR A 80 4.05 18.34 18.16
C THR A 80 4.64 19.49 18.97
N LYS A 81 3.80 20.36 19.55
CA LYS A 81 4.27 21.60 20.18
C LYS A 81 4.83 21.40 21.59
N ALA A 82 4.30 20.44 22.35
CA ALA A 82 4.48 20.45 23.79
C ALA A 82 5.54 19.47 24.33
N ASN A 83 6.43 18.95 23.47
CA ASN A 83 7.35 17.85 23.81
C ASN A 83 6.62 16.74 24.58
N ILE A 84 5.36 16.52 24.18
CA ILE A 84 4.46 15.56 24.78
C ILE A 84 4.99 14.17 24.40
N GLY A 85 5.06 13.28 25.39
CA GLY A 85 5.86 12.06 25.33
C GLY A 85 5.21 10.90 24.59
N ARG A 86 5.85 9.73 24.73
CA ARG A 86 5.37 8.47 24.15
C ARG A 86 4.03 8.03 24.72
N GLU A 87 3.77 8.29 25.99
CA GLU A 87 2.56 7.85 26.70
C GLU A 87 1.30 8.54 26.17
N GLU A 88 1.40 9.80 25.81
CA GLU A 88 0.31 10.57 25.25
C GLU A 88 0.05 10.22 23.79
N LEU A 89 1.09 9.95 22.98
CA LEU A 89 0.90 9.40 21.64
C LEU A 89 0.23 8.02 21.71
N GLN A 90 0.66 7.17 22.65
CA GLN A 90 0.03 5.87 22.89
C GLN A 90 -1.43 6.04 23.32
N SER A 91 -1.72 7.01 24.19
CA SER A 91 -3.09 7.33 24.58
C SER A 91 -3.93 7.79 23.39
N PHE A 92 -3.38 8.66 22.53
CA PHE A 92 -4.07 9.10 21.31
C PHE A 92 -4.30 7.95 20.33
N LEU A 93 -3.33 7.06 20.19
CA LEU A 93 -3.44 5.88 19.34
C LEU A 93 -4.65 5.03 19.75
N TRP A 94 -4.78 4.74 21.04
CA TRP A 94 -5.82 3.85 21.57
C TRP A 94 -7.18 4.52 21.76
N LYS A 95 -7.23 5.77 22.23
CA LYS A 95 -8.48 6.50 22.50
C LYS A 95 -9.01 7.26 21.28
N GLY A 96 -8.16 7.59 20.31
CA GLY A 96 -8.52 8.38 19.12
C GLY A 96 -8.35 7.61 17.82
N PHE A 97 -7.10 7.35 17.43
CA PHE A 97 -6.80 6.84 16.08
C PHE A 97 -7.48 5.50 15.78
N ILE A 98 -7.30 4.47 16.63
CA ILE A 98 -7.91 3.14 16.41
C ILE A 98 -9.44 3.22 16.36
N PRO A 99 -10.13 3.85 17.33
CA PRO A 99 -11.56 4.14 17.29
C PRO A 99 -12.03 4.77 15.96
N LEU A 100 -11.35 5.82 15.50
CA LEU A 100 -11.71 6.54 14.27
C LEU A 100 -11.57 5.65 13.03
N MET A 101 -10.49 4.86 12.94
CA MET A 101 -10.30 3.95 11.83
C MET A 101 -11.39 2.87 11.76
N LYS A 102 -11.97 2.44 12.90
CA LYS A 102 -13.10 1.50 12.92
C LYS A 102 -14.38 2.07 12.31
N MET A 103 -14.54 3.39 12.28
CA MET A 103 -15.74 4.08 11.79
C MET A 103 -15.78 4.23 10.27
N GLY A 104 -15.06 3.39 9.51
CA GLY A 104 -14.88 3.57 8.07
C GLY A 104 -16.15 3.56 7.21
N HIS A 105 -17.29 3.12 7.71
CA HIS A 105 -18.58 3.27 7.02
C HIS A 105 -19.21 4.66 7.19
N ASP A 106 -18.84 5.39 8.24
CA ASP A 106 -19.41 6.68 8.61
C ASP A 106 -18.57 7.86 8.09
N PHE A 107 -17.32 7.61 7.71
CA PHE A 107 -16.41 8.58 7.11
C PHE A 107 -16.15 8.32 5.63
N ASP A 108 -15.83 9.38 4.89
CA ASP A 108 -15.25 9.25 3.56
C ASP A 108 -13.81 8.73 3.67
N GLN A 109 -13.37 7.92 2.72
CA GLN A 109 -12.01 7.42 2.63
C GLN A 109 -10.98 8.56 2.56
N GLU A 110 -11.34 9.67 1.92
CA GLU A 110 -10.48 10.86 1.88
C GLU A 110 -10.22 11.44 3.27
N LEU A 111 -11.26 11.55 4.10
CA LEU A 111 -11.14 12.10 5.45
C LEU A 111 -10.34 11.18 6.37
N LEU A 112 -10.52 9.85 6.27
CA LEU A 112 -9.69 8.91 7.00
C LEU A 112 -8.22 8.99 6.60
N ASN A 113 -7.93 9.17 5.30
CA ASN A 113 -6.56 9.37 4.83
C ASN A 113 -5.96 10.67 5.38
N GLN A 114 -6.71 11.77 5.40
CA GLN A 114 -6.26 13.05 5.98
C GLN A 114 -5.97 12.94 7.48
N ILE A 115 -6.82 12.22 8.22
CA ILE A 115 -6.61 11.93 9.64
C ILE A 115 -5.34 11.10 9.83
N ALA A 116 -5.15 10.08 8.99
CA ALA A 116 -3.97 9.24 9.06
C ALA A 116 -2.68 9.98 8.71
N ASP A 117 -2.67 10.79 7.65
CA ASP A 117 -1.52 11.63 7.31
C ASP A 117 -1.19 12.60 8.46
N SER A 118 -2.20 13.26 9.04
CA SER A 118 -2.01 14.16 10.19
C SER A 118 -1.42 13.43 11.42
N PHE A 119 -1.84 12.19 11.66
CA PHE A 119 -1.29 11.36 12.73
C PHE A 119 0.16 10.95 12.45
N PHE A 120 0.47 10.50 11.22
CA PHE A 120 1.84 10.10 10.87
C PHE A 120 2.81 11.29 10.79
N ASP A 121 2.35 12.48 10.40
CA ASP A 121 3.14 13.71 10.47
C ASP A 121 3.58 14.00 11.92
N VAL A 122 2.68 13.78 12.89
CA VAL A 122 3.02 13.88 14.32
C VAL A 122 4.07 12.84 14.69
N VAL A 123 3.85 11.55 14.37
CA VAL A 123 4.80 10.46 14.66
C VAL A 123 6.19 10.77 14.08
N GLN A 124 6.24 11.32 12.86
CA GLN A 124 7.47 11.79 12.24
C GLN A 124 8.10 12.96 13.01
N SER A 125 7.31 13.97 13.40
CA SER A 125 7.79 15.16 14.10
C SER A 125 8.39 14.85 15.48
N ILE A 126 7.81 13.89 16.22
CA ILE A 126 8.28 13.48 17.55
C ILE A 126 9.14 12.22 17.54
N HIS A 127 9.44 11.66 16.36
CA HIS A 127 10.26 10.46 16.15
C HIS A 127 9.79 9.20 16.92
N ALA A 128 8.47 9.00 17.03
CA ALA A 128 7.89 7.96 17.89
C ALA A 128 7.42 6.70 17.12
N TRP A 129 8.19 6.26 16.10
CA TRP A 129 7.87 5.06 15.31
C TRP A 129 7.81 3.78 16.15
N GLU A 130 8.64 3.70 17.20
CA GLU A 130 8.63 2.59 18.17
C GLU A 130 7.26 2.42 18.85
N VAL A 131 6.51 3.51 19.08
CA VAL A 131 5.15 3.42 19.65
C VAL A 131 4.21 2.67 18.69
N LEU A 132 4.35 2.88 17.37
CA LEU A 132 3.58 2.14 16.38
C LEU A 132 4.02 0.68 16.28
N GLU A 133 5.31 0.42 16.40
CA GLU A 133 5.89 -0.93 16.38
C GLU A 133 5.40 -1.78 17.55
N GLU A 134 5.26 -1.19 18.74
CA GLU A 134 4.83 -1.88 19.95
C GLU A 134 3.30 -2.00 20.08
N ASN A 135 2.53 -1.11 19.44
CA ASN A 135 1.08 -1.03 19.64
C ASN A 135 0.28 -1.28 18.36
N LEU A 136 0.41 -0.42 17.34
CA LEU A 136 -0.44 -0.45 16.15
C LEU A 136 -0.15 -1.65 15.24
N VAL A 137 1.13 -1.94 14.99
CA VAL A 137 1.54 -3.05 14.13
C VAL A 137 1.10 -4.40 14.71
N PRO A 138 1.36 -4.72 15.99
CA PRO A 138 0.96 -6.00 16.56
C PRO A 138 -0.56 -6.12 16.66
N PHE A 139 -1.28 -5.05 17.00
CA PHE A 139 -2.74 -5.02 17.00
C PHE A 139 -3.34 -5.32 15.61
N SER A 140 -2.79 -4.70 14.57
CA SER A 140 -3.27 -4.87 13.20
C SER A 140 -2.93 -6.25 12.64
N LEU A 141 -1.72 -6.77 12.92
CA LEU A 141 -1.33 -8.13 12.54
C LEU A 141 -2.22 -9.18 13.22
N ARG A 142 -2.48 -9.03 14.53
CA ARG A 142 -3.42 -9.89 15.25
C ARG A 142 -4.82 -9.83 14.63
N SER A 143 -5.29 -8.63 14.26
CA SER A 143 -6.59 -8.43 13.61
C SER A 143 -6.68 -9.15 12.26
N ILE A 144 -5.60 -9.14 11.47
CA ILE A 144 -5.48 -9.96 10.24
C ILE A 144 -5.60 -11.44 10.58
N GLY A 145 -4.84 -11.92 11.56
CA GLY A 145 -4.81 -13.33 11.93
C GLY A 145 -6.18 -13.86 12.40
N LEU A 146 -6.91 -13.06 13.18
CA LEU A 146 -8.28 -13.39 13.62
C LEU A 146 -9.28 -13.31 12.46
N SER A 147 -9.26 -12.24 11.67
CA SER A 147 -10.23 -12.02 10.58
C SER A 147 -10.05 -13.02 9.43
N ALA A 148 -8.81 -13.39 9.12
CA ALA A 148 -8.50 -14.37 8.07
C ALA A 148 -8.66 -15.83 8.54
N GLY A 149 -9.08 -16.07 9.79
CA GLY A 149 -9.23 -17.42 10.36
C GLY A 149 -7.91 -18.17 10.57
N ILE A 150 -6.78 -17.47 10.56
CA ILE A 150 -5.44 -18.05 10.78
C ILE A 150 -5.22 -18.35 12.26
N ILE A 151 -5.78 -17.54 13.15
CA ILE A 151 -5.77 -17.72 14.62
C ILE A 151 -7.18 -18.16 15.05
N GLN A 152 -7.30 -19.25 15.82
CA GLN A 152 -8.56 -19.61 16.47
C GLN A 152 -8.56 -19.10 17.92
N ASN A 153 -9.71 -18.59 18.40
CA ASN A 153 -9.86 -18.01 19.74
C ASN A 153 -9.47 -18.95 20.90
N GLY A 154 -9.46 -20.28 20.68
CA GLY A 154 -9.05 -21.28 21.67
C GLY A 154 -7.55 -21.56 21.76
N ASP A 155 -6.76 -21.10 20.79
CA ASP A 155 -5.31 -21.41 20.68
C ASP A 155 -4.42 -20.44 21.47
N LEU A 156 -5.00 -19.48 22.20
CA LEU A 156 -4.27 -18.50 23.00
C LEU A 156 -3.56 -19.11 24.23
N GLN A 157 -3.84 -20.38 24.59
CA GLN A 157 -3.28 -21.06 25.76
C GLN A 157 -2.31 -22.22 25.44
N GLY A 158 -1.95 -22.46 24.18
CA GLY A 158 -1.11 -23.61 23.79
C GLY A 158 0.38 -23.26 23.62
N THR A 159 1.25 -23.89 24.41
CA THR A 159 2.73 -23.86 24.34
C THR A 159 3.30 -24.63 23.13
N GLY A 160 2.75 -24.41 21.93
CA GLY A 160 3.19 -25.07 20.69
C GLY A 160 4.11 -24.17 19.87
N LEU A 161 5.43 -24.39 19.98
CA LEU A 161 6.51 -23.56 19.42
C LEU A 161 6.61 -23.52 17.87
N ASP A 162 5.62 -24.00 17.13
CA ASP A 162 5.66 -24.13 15.65
C ASP A 162 4.60 -23.28 14.92
N ARG A 163 3.81 -22.47 15.64
CA ARG A 163 2.92 -21.46 15.05
C ARG A 163 3.55 -20.08 15.17
N SER A 164 4.26 -19.68 14.11
CA SER A 164 4.78 -18.34 13.83
C SER A 164 4.40 -17.21 14.79
N SER A 165 5.41 -16.70 15.48
CA SER A 165 5.44 -15.50 16.30
C SER A 165 4.80 -14.24 15.67
N LEU A 166 4.65 -14.18 14.34
CA LEU A 166 4.10 -13.05 13.58
C LEU A 166 2.73 -12.55 14.02
N PHE A 167 1.90 -13.45 14.54
CA PHE A 167 0.52 -13.16 14.94
C PHE A 167 0.30 -13.24 16.45
N TYR A 168 1.35 -13.57 17.22
CA TYR A 168 1.24 -13.79 18.65
C TYR A 168 1.41 -12.47 19.40
N VAL A 169 0.28 -11.83 19.69
CA VAL A 169 0.17 -10.80 20.72
C VAL A 169 -0.81 -11.31 21.74
N SER A 170 -0.35 -11.51 22.98
CA SER A 170 -1.22 -12.02 24.05
C SER A 170 -2.42 -11.09 24.22
N SER A 171 -3.63 -11.66 24.28
CA SER A 171 -4.85 -10.88 24.55
C SER A 171 -4.72 -10.11 25.84
N ASP A 172 -4.10 -10.73 26.83
CA ASP A 172 -3.86 -10.16 28.15
C ASP A 172 -2.99 -8.90 28.10
N LEU A 173 -2.07 -8.77 27.13
CA LEU A 173 -1.22 -7.58 27.02
C LEU A 173 -2.00 -6.39 26.44
N ILE A 174 -2.81 -6.64 25.41
CA ILE A 174 -3.66 -5.58 24.82
C ILE A 174 -4.75 -5.18 25.83
N GLU A 175 -5.36 -6.15 26.51
CA GLU A 175 -6.37 -5.88 27.54
C GLU A 175 -5.79 -5.12 28.73
N LYS A 176 -4.58 -5.49 29.21
CA LYS A 176 -3.87 -4.72 30.26
C LYS A 176 -3.51 -3.31 29.82
N LEU A 177 -3.08 -3.13 28.56
CA LEU A 177 -2.80 -1.79 28.02
C LEU A 177 -4.05 -0.92 28.00
N ILE A 178 -5.20 -1.49 27.59
CA ILE A 178 -6.49 -0.80 27.62
C ILE A 178 -6.94 -0.51 29.05
N GLU A 179 -6.69 -1.42 30.00
CA GLU A 179 -7.01 -1.22 31.42
C GLU A 179 -6.20 -0.09 32.06
N ASN A 180 -4.92 0.03 31.72
CA ASN A 180 -4.04 1.08 32.23
C ASN A 180 -4.42 2.49 31.73
N LEU A 181 -5.14 2.58 30.60
CA LEU A 181 -5.55 3.86 29.99
C LEU A 181 -6.74 4.54 30.71
N HIS A 182 -7.22 4.00 31.84
CA HIS A 182 -8.33 4.55 32.64
C HIS A 182 -9.59 4.85 31.81
N VAL A 183 -9.86 4.00 30.84
CA VAL A 183 -10.98 4.17 29.90
C VAL A 183 -12.29 3.73 30.56
N GLY A 184 -13.35 4.53 30.42
CA GLY A 184 -14.70 4.16 30.88
C GLY A 184 -15.20 2.85 30.27
N LYS A 185 -16.11 2.13 30.95
CA LYS A 185 -16.56 0.78 30.54
C LYS A 185 -17.11 0.73 29.11
N ASP A 186 -17.79 1.78 28.66
CA ASP A 186 -18.40 1.85 27.32
C ASP A 186 -17.34 2.08 26.22
N CYS A 187 -16.36 2.95 26.49
CA CYS A 187 -15.19 3.13 25.64
C CYS A 187 -14.30 1.87 25.60
N LYS A 188 -14.25 1.07 26.67
CA LYS A 188 -13.52 -0.21 26.67
C LYS A 188 -14.11 -1.19 25.64
N LEU A 189 -15.44 -1.22 25.46
CA LEU A 189 -16.09 -2.03 24.44
C LEU A 189 -15.77 -1.53 23.02
N PHE A 190 -15.71 -0.21 22.82
CA PHE A 190 -15.37 0.40 21.53
C PHE A 190 -13.91 0.14 21.11
N ILE A 191 -13.00 0.20 22.08
CA ILE A 191 -11.57 -0.09 21.87
C ILE A 191 -11.36 -1.61 21.74
N SER A 192 -12.11 -2.42 22.48
CA SER A 192 -12.08 -3.88 22.37
C SER A 192 -12.55 -4.36 21.00
N GLY A 193 -12.04 -5.52 20.57
CA GLY A 193 -12.27 -6.06 19.24
C GLY A 193 -11.09 -5.85 18.29
N TYR A 194 -11.25 -6.35 17.07
CA TYR A 194 -10.22 -6.36 16.03
C TYR A 194 -10.69 -5.59 14.81
N PHE A 195 -9.76 -5.10 14.00
CA PHE A 195 -10.10 -4.51 12.71
C PHE A 195 -10.58 -5.59 11.74
N PRO A 196 -11.59 -5.31 10.88
CA PRO A 196 -11.84 -6.14 9.71
C PRO A 196 -10.58 -6.31 8.86
N LEU A 197 -10.52 -7.39 8.09
CA LEU A 197 -9.34 -7.71 7.27
C LEU A 197 -8.95 -6.59 6.29
N PRO A 198 -9.87 -5.97 5.53
CA PRO A 198 -9.52 -4.86 4.63
C PRO A 198 -8.92 -3.67 5.38
N LEU A 199 -9.52 -3.30 6.52
CA LEU A 199 -9.06 -2.17 7.33
C LEU A 199 -7.68 -2.43 7.92
N SER A 200 -7.43 -3.64 8.44
CA SER A 200 -6.13 -4.02 8.98
C SER A 200 -5.02 -3.92 7.92
N CYS A 201 -5.29 -4.45 6.73
CA CYS A 201 -4.36 -4.38 5.60
C CYS A 201 -4.14 -2.93 5.14
N HIS A 202 -5.19 -2.12 5.11
CA HIS A 202 -5.10 -0.71 4.75
C HIS A 202 -4.28 0.10 5.76
N VAL A 203 -4.55 -0.03 7.07
CA VAL A 203 -3.82 0.64 8.15
C VAL A 203 -2.33 0.30 8.11
N LEU A 204 -1.98 -0.99 7.96
CA LEU A 204 -0.58 -1.39 7.83
C LEU A 204 0.05 -0.85 6.54
N SER A 205 -0.71 -0.77 5.45
CA SER A 205 -0.24 -0.21 4.19
C SER A 205 0.09 1.28 4.31
N ILE A 206 -0.81 2.09 4.86
CA ILE A 206 -0.56 3.53 5.03
C ILE A 206 0.56 3.78 6.06
N THR A 207 0.69 2.92 7.08
CA THR A 207 1.78 2.99 8.07
C THR A 207 3.14 2.76 7.40
N LEU A 208 3.27 1.71 6.58
CA LEU A 208 4.51 1.44 5.84
C LEU A 208 4.80 2.55 4.82
N ASP A 209 3.78 3.05 4.13
CA ASP A 209 3.94 4.13 3.17
C ASP A 209 4.45 5.43 3.81
N ALA A 210 3.91 5.81 4.97
CA ALA A 210 4.36 6.96 5.73
C ALA A 210 5.81 6.79 6.21
N ALA A 211 6.17 5.60 6.71
CA ALA A 211 7.53 5.29 7.13
C ALA A 211 8.53 5.37 5.96
N LEU A 212 8.15 4.88 4.78
CA LEU A 212 8.94 4.97 3.55
C LEU A 212 9.14 6.42 3.10
N ARG A 213 8.09 7.25 3.12
CA ARG A 213 8.19 8.68 2.80
C ARG A 213 9.19 9.38 3.73
N ASN A 214 9.13 9.11 5.04
CA ASN A 214 10.05 9.67 6.02
C ASN A 214 11.50 9.17 5.79
N PHE A 215 11.66 7.88 5.55
CA PHE A 215 12.97 7.29 5.23
C PHE A 215 13.62 7.93 3.99
N GLN A 216 12.83 8.24 2.96
CA GLN A 216 13.32 8.87 1.72
C GLN A 216 13.59 10.38 1.86
N ALA A 217 12.85 11.09 2.73
CA ALA A 217 12.96 12.53 2.90
C ALA A 217 14.19 12.97 3.74
N ALA A 218 14.89 12.04 4.40
CA ALA A 218 16.03 12.36 5.25
C ALA A 218 17.26 12.82 4.42
N PRO A 219 17.94 13.93 4.77
CA PRO A 219 19.11 14.41 4.04
C PRO A 219 20.25 13.38 4.03
N LEU A 220 20.82 13.11 2.85
CA LEU A 220 22.00 12.27 2.61
C LEU A 220 23.30 12.79 3.26
N THR A 221 23.24 13.78 4.14
CA THR A 221 24.41 14.41 4.75
C THR A 221 24.99 13.55 5.88
N GLY A 222 25.97 12.70 5.53
CA GLY A 222 27.22 12.44 6.26
C GLY A 222 27.22 11.81 7.67
N SER A 223 26.12 11.80 8.41
CA SER A 223 26.02 11.13 9.70
C SER A 223 24.65 10.53 9.87
N VAL A 224 24.56 9.20 10.02
CA VAL A 224 23.31 8.52 10.37
C VAL A 224 22.92 8.99 11.77
N SER A 225 21.99 9.95 11.82
CA SER A 225 21.36 10.33 13.09
C SER A 225 20.61 9.12 13.66
N GLU A 226 20.62 8.94 14.99
CA GLU A 226 19.84 7.90 15.69
C GLU A 226 18.36 7.88 15.26
N LYS A 227 17.84 9.05 14.87
CA LYS A 227 16.49 9.25 14.31
C LYS A 227 16.29 8.54 12.97
N LEU A 228 17.28 8.54 12.08
CA LEU A 228 17.20 7.85 10.80
C LEU A 228 17.32 6.33 10.98
N SER A 229 18.09 5.87 11.97
CA SER A 229 18.20 4.45 12.27
C SER A 229 16.89 3.86 12.81
N SER A 230 16.12 4.59 13.63
CA SER A 230 14.84 4.07 14.16
C SER A 230 13.80 3.89 13.06
N VAL A 231 13.63 4.88 12.16
CA VAL A 231 12.71 4.76 11.01
C VAL A 231 13.13 3.63 10.07
N LYS A 232 14.43 3.48 9.82
CA LYS A 232 14.96 2.41 8.97
C LYS A 232 14.66 1.02 9.57
N SER A 233 14.92 0.84 10.87
CA SER A 233 14.63 -0.41 11.59
C SER A 233 13.13 -0.72 11.56
N PHE A 234 12.30 0.27 11.92
CA PHE A 234 10.84 0.13 11.87
C PHE A 234 10.34 -0.28 10.49
N THR A 235 10.81 0.40 9.44
CA THR A 235 10.42 0.14 8.05
C THR A 235 10.81 -1.28 7.63
N ALA A 236 12.02 -1.72 7.95
CA ALA A 236 12.51 -3.06 7.65
C ALA A 236 11.70 -4.15 8.37
N ASN A 237 11.44 -3.97 9.68
CA ASN A 237 10.65 -4.89 10.50
C ASN A 237 9.20 -4.99 10.02
N LEU A 238 8.56 -3.85 9.72
CA LEU A 238 7.21 -3.83 9.20
C LEU A 238 7.14 -4.50 7.83
N LEU A 239 8.05 -4.17 6.91
CA LEU A 239 8.11 -4.79 5.59
C LEU A 239 8.29 -6.31 5.70
N TRP A 240 9.14 -6.79 6.60
CA TRP A 240 9.33 -8.22 6.88
C TRP A 240 8.04 -8.90 7.29
N ASN A 241 7.33 -8.30 8.26
CA ASN A 241 6.05 -8.82 8.73
C ASN A 241 5.03 -8.87 7.60
N LEU A 242 4.92 -7.81 6.79
CA LEU A 242 3.97 -7.77 5.66
C LEU A 242 4.31 -8.77 4.56
N CYS A 243 5.58 -8.99 4.25
CA CYS A 243 6.01 -10.02 3.30
C CYS A 243 5.57 -11.42 3.76
N ASN A 244 5.77 -11.74 5.04
CA ASN A 244 5.39 -13.04 5.59
C ASN A 244 3.86 -13.22 5.70
N VAL A 245 3.13 -12.15 6.05
CA VAL A 245 1.66 -12.14 6.08
C VAL A 245 1.08 -12.33 4.68
N THR A 246 1.65 -11.64 3.69
CA THR A 246 1.26 -11.72 2.27
C THR A 246 1.30 -13.15 1.75
N GLU A 247 2.39 -13.87 2.01
CA GLU A 247 2.54 -15.27 1.58
C GLU A 247 1.38 -16.15 2.07
N ARG A 248 0.93 -15.92 3.31
CA ARG A 248 -0.18 -16.65 3.93
C ARG A 248 -1.52 -16.23 3.36
N LEU A 249 -1.81 -14.93 3.35
CA LEU A 249 -3.10 -14.40 2.91
C LEU A 249 -3.40 -14.74 1.45
N LEU A 250 -2.37 -14.79 0.60
CA LEU A 250 -2.52 -15.21 -0.80
C LEU A 250 -3.05 -16.63 -0.97
N LEU A 251 -2.89 -17.51 0.04
CA LEU A 251 -3.29 -18.92 -0.01
C LEU A 251 -4.50 -19.25 0.87
N GLN A 252 -5.13 -18.26 1.53
CA GLN A 252 -6.30 -18.49 2.39
C GLN A 252 -7.62 -18.47 1.61
N GLY A 253 -8.25 -17.30 1.47
CA GLY A 253 -9.57 -17.12 0.86
C GLY A 253 -9.61 -15.91 -0.08
N SER A 254 -10.71 -15.77 -0.82
CA SER A 254 -10.85 -14.72 -1.85
C SER A 254 -10.76 -13.30 -1.27
N GLU A 255 -11.37 -13.05 -0.12
CA GLU A 255 -11.28 -11.76 0.58
C GLU A 255 -9.84 -11.46 1.00
N SER A 256 -9.14 -12.44 1.58
CA SER A 256 -7.73 -12.33 1.95
C SER A 256 -6.86 -12.00 0.74
N ARG A 257 -7.03 -12.72 -0.37
CA ARG A 257 -6.32 -12.45 -1.62
C ARG A 257 -6.60 -11.05 -2.14
N SER A 258 -7.87 -10.65 -2.17
CA SER A 258 -8.28 -9.31 -2.62
C SER A 258 -7.62 -8.21 -1.78
N CYS A 259 -7.62 -8.34 -0.45
CA CYS A 259 -6.97 -7.39 0.44
C CYS A 259 -5.45 -7.33 0.25
N THR A 260 -4.81 -8.50 0.08
CA THR A 260 -3.37 -8.58 -0.18
C THR A 260 -2.99 -7.93 -1.51
N ILE A 261 -3.76 -8.18 -2.57
CA ILE A 261 -3.53 -7.61 -3.89
C ILE A 261 -3.83 -6.09 -3.91
N GLY A 262 -4.88 -5.67 -3.21
CA GLY A 262 -5.34 -4.28 -3.20
C GLY A 262 -4.54 -3.34 -2.29
N PHE A 263 -4.08 -3.83 -1.14
CA PHE A 263 -3.44 -3.00 -0.11
C PHE A 263 -1.97 -3.36 0.11
N LEU A 264 -1.65 -4.63 0.38
CA LEU A 264 -0.31 -5.01 0.84
C LEU A 264 0.74 -5.05 -0.28
N LEU A 265 0.46 -5.74 -1.38
CA LEU A 265 1.42 -5.87 -2.48
C LEU A 265 1.87 -4.52 -3.06
N PRO A 266 0.99 -3.54 -3.32
CA PRO A 266 1.40 -2.23 -3.83
C PRO A 266 2.45 -1.53 -2.95
N VAL A 267 2.23 -1.47 -1.63
CA VAL A 267 3.16 -0.80 -0.72
C VAL A 267 4.46 -1.60 -0.54
N ILE A 268 4.39 -2.94 -0.52
CA ILE A 268 5.58 -3.79 -0.46
C ILE A 268 6.45 -3.59 -1.71
N PHE A 269 5.83 -3.54 -2.89
CA PHE A 269 6.55 -3.29 -4.13
C PHE A 269 7.13 -1.87 -4.16
N LYS A 270 6.38 -0.86 -3.71
CA LYS A 270 6.91 0.51 -3.53
C LYS A 270 8.14 0.54 -2.62
N ALA A 271 8.15 -0.23 -1.54
CA ALA A 271 9.32 -0.37 -0.66
C ALA A 271 10.52 -0.94 -1.41
N PHE A 272 10.33 -2.02 -2.18
CA PHE A 272 11.41 -2.65 -2.94
C PHE A 272 11.88 -1.86 -4.17
N VAL A 273 11.05 -0.96 -4.71
CA VAL A 273 11.49 0.03 -5.70
C VAL A 273 12.42 1.06 -5.04
N SER A 274 12.11 1.44 -3.80
CA SER A 274 12.90 2.43 -3.05
C SER A 274 14.26 1.86 -2.61
N GLN A 275 14.27 0.60 -2.19
CA GLN A 275 15.47 -0.10 -1.77
C GLN A 275 15.33 -1.59 -2.09
N SER A 276 16.27 -2.15 -2.86
CA SER A 276 16.16 -3.52 -3.37
C SER A 276 16.33 -4.61 -2.29
N SER A 277 16.95 -4.29 -1.16
CA SER A 277 17.14 -5.20 -0.03
C SER A 277 17.17 -4.47 1.32
N PHE A 278 16.61 -5.12 2.34
CA PHE A 278 16.58 -4.63 3.71
C PHE A 278 17.28 -5.62 4.64
N GLU A 279 18.10 -5.11 5.55
CA GLU A 279 18.67 -5.86 6.65
C GLU A 279 17.75 -5.78 7.86
N ILE A 280 17.46 -6.93 8.47
CA ILE A 280 16.51 -7.08 9.57
C ILE A 280 17.20 -7.85 10.69
N SER A 281 17.16 -7.33 11.90
CA SER A 281 17.65 -8.04 13.08
C SER A 281 16.49 -8.75 13.79
N VAL A 282 16.43 -10.07 13.69
CA VAL A 282 15.45 -10.91 14.41
C VAL A 282 16.21 -11.77 15.41
N HIS A 283 15.88 -11.66 16.71
CA HIS A 283 16.57 -12.42 17.78
C HIS A 283 18.10 -12.30 17.79
N ARG A 284 18.64 -11.13 17.40
CA ARG A 284 20.09 -10.85 17.22
C ARG A 284 20.75 -11.53 16.00
N GLU A 285 19.97 -12.18 15.13
CA GLU A 285 20.42 -12.66 13.83
C GLU A 285 20.04 -11.69 12.71
N ILE A 286 20.99 -11.38 11.84
CA ILE A 286 20.78 -10.47 10.71
C ILE A 286 20.26 -11.27 9.52
N HIS A 287 19.04 -10.96 9.09
CA HIS A 287 18.37 -11.52 7.93
C HIS A 287 18.35 -10.48 6.81
N ILE A 288 18.71 -10.88 5.59
CA ILE A 288 18.60 -10.02 4.41
C ILE A 288 17.32 -10.40 3.65
N MET A 289 16.40 -9.45 3.57
CA MET A 289 15.20 -9.59 2.74
C MET A 289 15.38 -8.80 1.45
N SER A 290 15.51 -9.51 0.33
CA SER A 290 15.64 -8.91 -0.99
C SER A 290 14.35 -9.00 -1.79
N ARG A 291 14.20 -8.11 -2.77
CA ARG A 291 13.13 -8.14 -3.78
C ARG A 291 13.03 -9.51 -4.43
N ASN A 292 14.15 -10.10 -4.85
CA ASN A 292 14.19 -11.39 -5.55
C ASN A 292 13.72 -12.54 -4.64
N LEU A 293 14.12 -12.55 -3.37
CA LEU A 293 13.69 -13.56 -2.41
C LEU A 293 12.18 -13.48 -2.16
N PHE A 294 11.64 -12.27 -1.98
CA PHE A 294 10.21 -12.08 -1.82
C PHE A 294 9.44 -12.48 -3.09
N PHE A 295 9.91 -12.08 -4.26
CA PHE A 295 9.29 -12.44 -5.53
C PHE A 295 9.24 -13.95 -5.76
N MET A 296 10.29 -14.68 -5.39
CA MET A 296 10.29 -16.14 -5.44
C MET A 296 9.16 -16.76 -4.58
N ARG A 297 8.89 -16.19 -3.39
CA ARG A 297 7.77 -16.62 -2.53
C ARG A 297 6.42 -16.30 -3.18
N VAL A 298 6.26 -15.10 -3.72
CA VAL A 298 5.04 -14.69 -4.46
C VAL A 298 4.80 -15.60 -5.68
N TRP A 299 5.85 -15.94 -6.43
CA TRP A 299 5.76 -16.87 -7.55
C TRP A 299 5.30 -18.26 -7.11
N LYS A 300 5.84 -18.79 -6.00
CA LYS A 300 5.37 -20.05 -5.41
C LYS A 300 3.88 -20.01 -5.07
N CYS A 301 3.37 -18.89 -4.56
CA CYS A 301 1.93 -18.73 -4.35
C CYS A 301 1.15 -18.69 -5.67
N CYS A 302 1.61 -17.94 -6.68
CA CYS A 302 0.97 -17.86 -8.00
C CYS A 302 0.87 -19.24 -8.67
N ARG A 303 1.93 -20.06 -8.61
CA ARG A 303 1.92 -21.44 -9.14
C ARG A 303 0.83 -22.30 -8.50
N LYS A 304 0.65 -22.20 -7.18
CA LYS A 304 -0.45 -22.87 -6.47
C LYS A 304 -1.79 -22.34 -6.96
N LEU A 305 -1.97 -21.03 -7.01
CA LEU A 305 -3.22 -20.39 -7.45
C LEU A 305 -3.64 -20.78 -8.87
N PHE A 306 -2.70 -20.91 -9.80
CA PHE A 306 -2.97 -21.37 -11.17
C PHE A 306 -3.59 -22.78 -11.26
N SER A 307 -3.47 -23.58 -10.19
CA SER A 307 -3.99 -24.94 -10.09
C SER A 307 -5.32 -25.06 -9.33
N LEU A 308 -5.82 -24.00 -8.69
CA LEU A 308 -6.95 -24.08 -7.74
C LEU A 308 -8.31 -23.75 -8.36
N GLY A 309 -8.38 -22.86 -9.36
CA GLY A 309 -9.65 -22.44 -9.96
C GLY A 309 -9.49 -21.23 -10.89
N SER A 310 -10.58 -20.82 -11.57
CA SER A 310 -10.57 -19.66 -12.46
C SER A 310 -10.38 -18.34 -11.71
N LEU A 311 -11.02 -18.19 -10.55
CA LEU A 311 -10.89 -17.00 -9.70
C LEU A 311 -9.47 -16.85 -9.15
N GLU A 312 -8.91 -17.94 -8.61
CA GLU A 312 -7.53 -18.00 -8.10
C GLU A 312 -6.51 -17.72 -9.22
N ARG A 313 -6.75 -18.28 -10.40
CA ARG A 313 -5.94 -18.04 -11.58
C ARG A 313 -5.96 -16.58 -12.04
N ARG A 314 -7.13 -15.94 -12.04
CA ARG A 314 -7.26 -14.50 -12.30
C ARG A 314 -6.49 -13.67 -11.27
N ASP A 315 -6.56 -14.05 -9.99
CA ASP A 315 -5.79 -13.40 -8.93
C ASP A 315 -4.28 -13.56 -9.16
N ALA A 316 -3.81 -14.74 -9.61
CA ALA A 316 -2.41 -14.98 -9.95
C ALA A 316 -1.92 -14.10 -11.11
N TYR A 317 -2.70 -13.95 -12.18
CA TYR A 317 -2.39 -13.02 -13.27
C TYR A 317 -2.34 -11.57 -12.77
N ARG A 318 -3.27 -11.17 -11.90
CA ARG A 318 -3.29 -9.83 -11.30
C ARG A 318 -2.04 -9.56 -10.46
N ILE A 319 -1.59 -10.54 -9.66
CA ILE A 319 -0.37 -10.44 -8.84
C ILE A 319 0.87 -10.26 -9.72
N LEU A 320 1.03 -11.09 -10.75
CA LEU A 320 2.19 -11.02 -11.65
C LEU A 320 2.20 -9.72 -12.47
N SER A 321 1.03 -9.32 -12.99
CA SER A 321 0.85 -8.05 -13.69
C SER A 321 1.20 -6.87 -12.77
N LEU A 322 0.78 -6.91 -11.50
CA LEU A 322 1.10 -5.89 -10.51
C LEU A 322 2.61 -5.84 -10.26
N TYR A 323 3.26 -6.97 -9.99
CA TYR A 323 4.71 -7.03 -9.79
C TYR A 323 5.48 -6.41 -10.96
N LEU A 324 5.15 -6.82 -12.18
CA LEU A 324 5.83 -6.36 -13.40
C LEU A 324 5.60 -4.86 -13.67
N SER A 325 4.49 -4.30 -13.20
CA SER A 325 4.22 -2.85 -13.31
C SER A 325 5.16 -2.03 -12.42
N TYR A 326 5.65 -2.59 -11.32
CA TYR A 326 6.62 -1.93 -10.44
C TYR A 326 8.07 -2.20 -10.85
N PHE A 327 8.35 -3.34 -11.49
CA PHE A 327 9.70 -3.83 -11.77
C PHE A 327 9.90 -4.17 -13.26
N SER A 328 9.68 -3.20 -14.14
CA SER A 328 9.82 -3.42 -15.58
C SER A 328 11.26 -3.77 -15.99
N CYS A 329 11.36 -4.41 -17.15
CA CYS A 329 12.56 -5.04 -17.70
C CYS A 329 13.72 -4.06 -18.01
N GLY A 330 13.51 -2.73 -17.91
CA GLY A 330 14.53 -1.71 -18.21
C GLY A 330 15.53 -1.43 -17.09
N GLY A 331 15.22 -1.81 -15.84
CA GLY A 331 16.18 -1.74 -14.74
C GLY A 331 16.90 -3.08 -14.64
N THR A 332 18.20 -3.10 -14.88
CA THR A 332 19.06 -4.26 -14.66
C THR A 332 18.63 -5.01 -13.40
N PHE A 333 18.26 -6.28 -13.55
CA PHE A 333 18.05 -7.20 -12.44
C PHE A 333 19.28 -7.32 -11.53
N GLN A 334 20.43 -6.74 -11.93
CA GLN A 334 21.62 -6.55 -11.10
C GLN A 334 21.31 -5.78 -9.81
N ASN A 335 21.12 -6.54 -8.74
CA ASN A 335 21.30 -6.07 -7.39
C ASN A 335 22.77 -5.66 -7.22
N ALA A 336 23.04 -4.38 -6.99
CA ALA A 336 24.39 -3.87 -6.70
C ALA A 336 24.94 -4.34 -5.34
N ASN A 337 24.17 -5.09 -4.54
CA ASN A 337 24.59 -5.57 -3.22
C ASN A 337 24.14 -7.03 -3.01
N MET A 338 24.90 -7.99 -3.53
CA MET A 338 24.94 -9.33 -2.96
C MET A 338 26.39 -9.81 -2.97
N SER A 339 26.86 -10.24 -1.80
CA SER A 339 28.05 -11.07 -1.70
C SER A 339 27.82 -12.36 -2.47
N ASP A 340 28.79 -12.65 -3.33
CA ASP A 340 29.14 -13.93 -3.94
C ASP A 340 28.32 -15.17 -3.52
N GLY A 341 27.49 -15.70 -4.44
CA GLY A 341 27.07 -17.11 -4.41
C GLY A 341 25.58 -17.46 -4.48
N ALA A 342 24.62 -16.53 -4.39
CA ALA A 342 23.19 -16.88 -4.47
C ALA A 342 22.68 -16.81 -5.93
N GLU A 343 22.20 -17.93 -6.47
CA GLU A 343 21.54 -18.00 -7.78
C GLU A 343 20.43 -16.96 -7.90
N GLU A 344 20.51 -16.12 -8.92
CA GLU A 344 19.50 -15.10 -9.20
C GLU A 344 18.23 -15.78 -9.72
N PHE A 345 17.12 -15.61 -9.00
CA PHE A 345 15.83 -16.14 -9.43
C PHE A 345 15.31 -15.35 -10.65
N ASP A 346 15.51 -15.92 -11.85
CA ASP A 346 14.93 -15.40 -13.08
C ASP A 346 13.65 -16.17 -13.45
N ILE A 347 12.51 -15.51 -13.31
CA ILE A 347 11.20 -16.09 -13.66
C ILE A 347 11.09 -16.44 -15.15
N ARG A 348 11.89 -15.84 -16.03
CA ARG A 348 11.88 -16.16 -17.48
C ARG A 348 12.38 -17.57 -17.77
N SER A 349 13.16 -18.14 -16.85
CA SER A 349 13.60 -19.53 -16.94
C SER A 349 12.50 -20.54 -16.57
N GLU A 350 11.42 -20.10 -15.93
CA GLU A 350 10.34 -20.96 -15.49
C GLU A 350 9.40 -21.30 -16.66
N LYS A 351 9.45 -22.56 -17.11
CA LYS A 351 8.56 -23.08 -18.17
C LYS A 351 7.07 -22.89 -17.86
N ASP A 352 6.70 -23.03 -16.59
CA ASP A 352 5.32 -22.90 -16.13
C ASP A 352 4.78 -21.49 -16.39
N LEU A 353 5.59 -20.45 -16.24
CA LEU A 353 5.19 -19.08 -16.55
C LEU A 353 4.77 -18.94 -18.01
N TRP A 354 5.59 -19.43 -18.94
CA TRP A 354 5.30 -19.32 -20.38
C TRP A 354 4.06 -20.12 -20.78
N ASN A 355 3.82 -21.27 -20.14
CA ASN A 355 2.60 -22.05 -20.34
C ASN A 355 1.38 -21.26 -19.84
N GLU A 356 1.48 -20.61 -18.68
CA GLU A 356 0.41 -19.78 -18.14
C GLU A 356 0.15 -18.54 -18.99
N ILE A 357 1.18 -17.86 -19.50
CA ILE A 357 0.98 -16.73 -20.42
C ILE A 357 0.20 -17.18 -21.66
N LYS A 358 0.61 -18.28 -22.30
CA LYS A 358 -0.09 -18.83 -23.47
C LYS A 358 -1.55 -19.15 -23.14
N ARG A 359 -1.78 -19.81 -22.01
CA ARG A 359 -3.11 -20.22 -21.55
C ARG A 359 -3.99 -19.01 -21.20
N GLY A 360 -3.40 -17.90 -20.75
CA GLY A 360 -4.12 -16.68 -20.39
C GLY A 360 -4.42 -15.77 -21.58
N LEU A 361 -3.60 -15.80 -22.64
CA LEU A 361 -3.86 -15.07 -23.89
C LEU A 361 -5.09 -15.58 -24.65
N VAL A 362 -5.46 -16.84 -24.45
CA VAL A 362 -6.63 -17.48 -25.07
C VAL A 362 -7.79 -17.68 -24.09
N ASP A 363 -7.74 -17.03 -22.93
CA ASP A 363 -8.77 -17.15 -21.89
C ASP A 363 -10.08 -16.49 -22.33
N GLU A 364 -11.23 -16.99 -21.87
CA GLU A 364 -12.55 -16.43 -22.18
C GLU A 364 -12.73 -15.04 -21.53
N GLU A 365 -12.12 -14.82 -20.36
CA GLU A 365 -12.20 -13.55 -19.64
C GLU A 365 -11.24 -12.52 -20.27
N GLY A 366 -11.79 -11.44 -20.83
CA GLY A 366 -10.98 -10.37 -21.43
C GLY A 366 -10.00 -9.68 -20.46
N LEU A 367 -10.31 -9.66 -19.16
CA LEU A 367 -9.37 -9.15 -18.16
C LEU A 367 -8.11 -10.04 -18.07
N VAL A 368 -8.27 -11.36 -18.09
CA VAL A 368 -7.18 -12.33 -18.02
C VAL A 368 -6.30 -12.24 -19.26
N ARG A 369 -6.92 -12.10 -20.44
CA ARG A 369 -6.19 -11.87 -21.70
C ARG A 369 -5.33 -10.62 -21.64
N LYS A 370 -5.89 -9.51 -21.16
CA LYS A 370 -5.16 -8.24 -20.99
C LYS A 370 -4.01 -8.34 -19.98
N GLN A 371 -4.23 -8.97 -18.83
CA GLN A 371 -3.17 -9.17 -17.85
C GLN A 371 -2.05 -10.07 -18.38
N SER A 372 -2.41 -11.14 -19.11
CA SER A 372 -1.46 -12.05 -19.74
C SER A 372 -0.63 -11.36 -20.82
N LEU A 373 -1.28 -10.52 -21.64
CA LEU A 373 -0.60 -9.69 -22.63
C LEU A 373 0.34 -8.67 -21.98
N HIS A 374 -0.08 -8.02 -20.90
CA HIS A 374 0.76 -7.10 -20.13
C HIS A 374 2.01 -7.79 -19.57
N ILE A 375 1.83 -8.98 -18.99
CA ILE A 375 2.93 -9.82 -18.50
C ILE A 375 3.90 -10.14 -19.65
N LEU A 376 3.39 -10.58 -20.80
CA LEU A 376 4.21 -10.89 -21.98
C LEU A 376 5.00 -9.68 -22.46
N LYS A 377 4.33 -8.53 -22.66
CA LYS A 377 4.95 -7.27 -23.09
C LYS A 377 6.09 -6.86 -22.17
N THR A 378 5.85 -6.92 -20.85
CA THR A 378 6.83 -6.49 -19.85
C THR A 378 8.04 -7.43 -19.81
N LEU A 379 7.82 -8.75 -19.90
CA LEU A 379 8.91 -9.73 -19.92
C LEU A 379 9.79 -9.62 -21.17
N LEU A 380 9.19 -9.24 -22.29
CA LEU A 380 9.88 -9.01 -23.55
C LEU A 380 10.51 -7.60 -23.66
N CYS A 381 10.46 -6.78 -22.60
CA CYS A 381 11.00 -5.40 -22.62
C CYS A 381 10.32 -4.50 -23.67
N MET A 382 9.07 -4.78 -24.05
CA MET A 382 8.39 -4.12 -25.17
C MET A 382 7.61 -2.86 -24.77
N ASP A 383 7.96 -2.24 -23.64
CA ASP A 383 7.20 -1.12 -23.11
C ASP A 383 7.02 -0.01 -24.16
N SER A 384 5.77 0.43 -24.31
CA SER A 384 5.30 1.50 -25.19
C SER A 384 5.82 2.89 -24.81
N GLY A 385 6.88 2.97 -23.99
CA GLY A 385 7.47 4.19 -23.46
C GLY A 385 8.55 4.82 -24.35
N ASN A 386 8.93 4.21 -25.48
CA ASN A 386 9.80 4.86 -26.46
C ASN A 386 9.01 5.85 -27.35
N GLN A 387 8.38 6.84 -26.73
CA GLN A 387 8.31 8.19 -27.31
C GLN A 387 9.65 8.89 -27.03
N HIS A 388 10.76 8.30 -27.49
CA HIS A 388 11.84 9.16 -27.92
C HIS A 388 11.32 9.83 -29.19
N HIS A 389 10.85 11.06 -29.05
CA HIS A 389 11.03 12.06 -30.08
C HIS A 389 12.53 12.03 -30.43
N SER A 390 12.91 11.19 -31.38
CA SER A 390 14.13 11.42 -32.15
C SER A 390 13.82 12.64 -33.00
N ASP A 391 14.00 13.82 -32.40
CA ASP A 391 14.16 15.04 -33.16
C ASP A 391 15.30 14.79 -34.15
N ILE A 392 14.88 14.68 -35.40
CA ILE A 392 15.62 15.11 -36.58
C ILE A 392 16.95 14.37 -36.79
N SER A 393 16.83 13.24 -37.48
CA SER A 393 17.64 13.05 -38.68
C SER A 393 16.78 12.43 -39.75
N GLU A 394 15.94 13.27 -40.37
CA GLU A 394 15.38 13.01 -41.70
C GLU A 394 16.53 12.98 -42.73
N LYS A 395 17.38 11.95 -42.68
CA LYS A 395 18.13 11.56 -43.86
C LYS A 395 17.17 10.83 -44.79
N LYS A 396 16.56 11.62 -45.67
CA LYS A 396 15.90 11.27 -46.93
C LYS A 396 16.13 9.81 -47.35
N ALA A 397 15.21 8.94 -46.99
CA ALA A 397 14.84 7.80 -47.81
C ALA A 397 13.39 8.05 -48.25
N GLN A 398 13.23 8.96 -49.23
CA GLN A 398 12.01 9.02 -50.04
C GLN A 398 11.95 7.76 -50.91
N GLY A 399 11.63 6.62 -50.30
CA GLY A 399 11.04 5.49 -50.99
C GLY A 399 9.57 5.84 -51.22
N LYS A 400 9.25 6.22 -52.46
CA LYS A 400 7.87 6.46 -52.91
C LYS A 400 7.05 5.15 -52.78
N HIS A 401 6.40 4.93 -51.65
CA HIS A 401 5.23 4.05 -51.63
C HIS A 401 4.03 4.89 -52.04
N SER A 402 3.70 4.80 -53.33
CA SER A 402 2.47 5.33 -53.89
C SER A 402 1.27 4.76 -53.14
N VAL A 403 0.41 5.64 -52.64
CA VAL A 403 -0.95 5.27 -52.22
C VAL A 403 -1.58 4.51 -53.38
N PRO A 404 -2.10 3.29 -53.17
CA PRO A 404 -2.78 2.55 -54.22
C PRO A 404 -3.91 3.43 -54.77
N HIS A 405 -3.97 3.63 -56.08
CA HIS A 405 -5.07 4.37 -56.68
C HIS A 405 -6.33 3.49 -56.65
N GLY A 406 -7.42 4.00 -56.06
CA GLY A 406 -8.71 3.28 -55.97
C GLY A 406 -9.25 3.01 -54.56
N VAL A 407 -8.61 3.55 -53.52
CA VAL A 407 -8.92 3.24 -52.11
C VAL A 407 -10.16 4.00 -51.64
N THR A 408 -11.19 3.28 -51.19
CA THR A 408 -12.43 3.82 -50.62
C THR A 408 -12.15 4.61 -49.33
N LYS A 409 -13.07 5.51 -48.92
CA LYS A 409 -12.94 6.26 -47.65
C LYS A 409 -12.72 5.33 -46.43
N ARG A 410 -13.28 4.12 -46.47
CA ARG A 410 -13.15 3.10 -45.43
C ARG A 410 -11.74 2.50 -45.41
N GLU A 411 -11.19 2.19 -46.57
CA GLU A 411 -9.83 1.66 -46.67
C GLU A 411 -8.77 2.74 -46.38
N LEU A 412 -9.03 4.01 -46.68
CA LEU A 412 -8.15 5.11 -46.30
C LEU A 412 -8.13 5.31 -44.78
N TRP A 413 -9.27 5.14 -44.11
CA TRP A 413 -9.32 5.11 -42.65
C TRP A 413 -8.56 3.91 -42.10
N ALA A 414 -8.78 2.71 -42.64
CA ALA A 414 -8.05 1.50 -42.24
C ALA A 414 -6.53 1.63 -42.44
N TYR A 415 -6.08 2.27 -43.51
CA TYR A 415 -4.66 2.52 -43.76
C TYR A 415 -4.07 3.53 -42.76
N LYS A 416 -4.81 4.58 -42.41
CA LYS A 416 -4.40 5.55 -41.38
C LYS A 416 -4.34 4.91 -40.00
N GLU A 417 -5.31 4.06 -39.66
CA GLU A 417 -5.38 3.30 -38.41
C GLU A 417 -4.23 2.29 -38.31
N ALA A 418 -3.98 1.51 -39.37
CA ALA A 418 -2.85 0.60 -39.43
C ALA A 418 -1.51 1.34 -39.30
N LYS A 419 -1.40 2.55 -39.88
CA LYS A 419 -0.20 3.39 -39.76
C LYS A 419 -0.02 3.96 -38.35
N SER A 420 -1.09 4.38 -37.66
CA SER A 420 -1.01 4.84 -36.27
C SER A 420 -0.64 3.72 -35.31
N LEU A 421 -1.06 2.49 -35.60
CA LEU A 421 -0.69 1.27 -34.87
C LEU A 421 0.73 0.76 -35.20
N GLY A 422 1.49 1.45 -36.06
CA GLY A 422 2.88 1.10 -36.37
C GLY A 422 3.05 -0.10 -37.33
N VAL A 423 1.97 -0.65 -37.88
CA VAL A 423 1.97 -1.83 -38.79
C VAL A 423 2.89 -1.62 -39.99
N GLY A 424 2.93 -0.39 -40.54
CA GLY A 424 3.78 -0.04 -41.68
C GLY A 424 5.29 -0.13 -41.43
N LYS A 425 5.75 -0.07 -40.17
CA LYS A 425 7.18 -0.25 -39.83
C LYS A 425 7.60 -1.73 -39.86
N ILE A 426 6.67 -2.63 -39.56
CA ILE A 426 6.90 -4.08 -39.47
C ILE A 426 6.87 -4.72 -40.86
N CYS A 427 5.94 -4.29 -41.73
CA CYS A 427 5.84 -4.84 -43.08
C CYS A 427 7.11 -4.64 -43.93
N ASN A 428 7.84 -3.53 -43.72
CA ASN A 428 9.10 -3.26 -44.44
C ASN A 428 10.29 -4.12 -43.96
N ALA A 429 10.19 -4.74 -42.77
CA ALA A 429 11.22 -5.64 -42.23
C ALA A 429 11.01 -7.11 -42.64
N VAL A 430 9.82 -7.46 -43.16
CA VAL A 430 9.52 -8.81 -43.66
C VAL A 430 10.42 -9.16 -44.85
N ASP A 431 10.77 -8.17 -45.67
CA ASP A 431 11.61 -8.34 -46.86
C ASP A 431 13.09 -8.60 -46.55
N SER A 432 13.54 -8.39 -45.30
CA SER A 432 14.93 -8.61 -44.84
C SER A 432 15.10 -9.76 -43.83
N GLY A 433 14.02 -10.49 -43.52
CA GLY A 433 14.00 -11.47 -42.44
C GLY A 433 13.81 -10.80 -41.07
N MET A 434 12.74 -11.14 -40.37
CA MET A 434 12.41 -10.55 -39.07
C MET A 434 13.29 -11.16 -37.98
N ASN A 435 13.87 -10.32 -37.11
CA ASN A 435 14.49 -10.79 -35.88
C ASN A 435 13.42 -11.22 -34.86
N SER A 436 13.80 -11.98 -33.84
CA SER A 436 12.87 -12.54 -32.84
C SER A 436 12.05 -11.45 -32.12
N GLN A 437 12.64 -10.28 -31.87
CA GLN A 437 11.95 -9.16 -31.24
C GLN A 437 10.86 -8.59 -32.15
N GLN A 438 11.15 -8.37 -33.43
CA GLN A 438 10.18 -7.90 -34.43
C GLN A 438 9.02 -8.91 -34.63
N GLN A 439 9.30 -10.21 -34.53
CA GLN A 439 8.25 -11.25 -34.58
C GLN A 439 7.29 -11.12 -33.40
N TRP A 440 7.82 -10.86 -32.19
CA TRP A 440 6.99 -10.58 -31.02
C TRP A 440 6.22 -9.27 -31.16
N GLU A 441 6.83 -8.21 -31.71
CA GLU A 441 6.15 -6.93 -31.97
C GLU A 441 4.96 -7.10 -32.92
N ALA A 442 5.15 -7.87 -33.99
CA ALA A 442 4.09 -8.21 -34.92
C ALA A 442 2.98 -9.03 -34.26
N PHE A 443 3.34 -10.06 -33.48
CA PHE A 443 2.38 -10.89 -32.75
C PHE A 443 1.51 -10.05 -31.81
N VAL A 444 2.14 -9.19 -30.99
CA VAL A 444 1.46 -8.34 -30.02
C VAL A 444 0.47 -7.41 -30.71
N LEU A 445 0.87 -6.75 -31.79
CA LEU A 445 -0.01 -5.85 -32.54
C LEU A 445 -1.19 -6.58 -33.17
N LEU A 446 -0.96 -7.76 -33.78
CA LEU A 446 -2.02 -8.58 -34.34
C LEU A 446 -3.00 -9.03 -33.25
N PHE A 447 -2.49 -9.43 -32.09
CA PHE A 447 -3.30 -9.84 -30.96
C PHE A 447 -4.20 -8.70 -30.45
N GLU A 448 -3.65 -7.50 -30.28
CA GLU A 448 -4.40 -6.32 -29.85
C GLU A 448 -5.50 -5.92 -30.86
N MET A 449 -5.19 -5.97 -32.15
CA MET A 449 -6.18 -5.71 -33.21
C MET A 449 -7.33 -6.72 -33.18
N LEU A 450 -7.04 -8.02 -32.99
CA LEU A 450 -8.06 -9.06 -32.91
C LEU A 450 -8.93 -8.91 -31.66
N GLU A 451 -8.34 -8.60 -30.51
CA GLU A 451 -9.08 -8.29 -29.27
C GLU A 451 -10.06 -7.13 -29.46
N GLU A 452 -9.63 -6.05 -30.13
CA GLU A 452 -10.48 -4.87 -30.33
C GLU A 452 -11.64 -5.15 -31.29
N LEU A 453 -11.41 -5.97 -32.32
CA LEU A 453 -12.46 -6.41 -33.24
C LEU A 453 -13.50 -7.29 -32.54
N MET A 454 -13.07 -8.21 -31.68
CA MET A 454 -13.97 -9.05 -30.88
C MET A 454 -14.76 -8.24 -29.83
N ARG A 455 -14.26 -7.08 -29.38
CA ARG A 455 -14.99 -6.18 -28.47
C ARG A 455 -16.07 -5.35 -29.17
N LYS A 456 -15.94 -5.14 -30.47
CA LYS A 456 -16.83 -4.29 -31.29
C LYS A 456 -17.91 -5.10 -32.02
N ALA A 457 -17.75 -6.41 -32.14
CA ALA A 457 -18.77 -7.37 -32.59
C ALA A 457 -19.67 -7.75 -31.42
#